data_AF-T0Z8M6-F1
#
_entry.id   AF-T0Z8M6-F1
#
_cell.length_a   1.000
_cell.length_b   1.000
_cell.length_c   1.000
_cell.angle_alpha   90.00
_cell.angle_beta   90.00
_cell.angle_gamma   90.00
#
_symmetry.space_group_name_H-M   'P 1'
#
loop_
_entity.id
_entity.type
_entity.pdbx_description
1 polymer ?
#
loop_
_entity_poly.entity_id
_entity_poly.type
_entity_poly.pdbx_seq_one_letter_code
_entity_poly.pdbx_strand_id
1 'polypeptide(L)' 'MLLQTEAAECGLASAAMVGCFHGHDLDLPSLRQRESLSLKGMTLTQLIAVAGRLDLATRPLRVEMEHLRHLSNPVHS' A
#
# COMPACT_ATOMS: atom_id res chain seq x y z
N MET A 1 11.97 -0.91 7.37
CA MET A 1 11.11 0.04 8.12
C MET A 1 11.21 1.38 7.43
N LEU A 2 10.08 1.95 7.00
CA LEU A 2 10.00 3.26 6.33
C LEU A 2 9.33 4.26 7.29
N LEU A 3 10.00 5.38 7.58
CA LEU A 3 9.43 6.42 8.44
C LEU A 3 8.54 7.36 7.63
N GLN A 4 7.27 7.46 8.02
CA GLN A 4 6.35 8.50 7.55
C GLN A 4 6.82 9.85 8.10
N THR A 5 6.96 10.87 7.24
CA THR A 5 7.30 12.23 7.68
C THR A 5 6.05 13.07 7.89
N GLU A 6 4.97 12.75 7.19
CA GLU A 6 3.66 13.38 7.30
C GLU A 6 2.56 12.33 7.54
N ALA A 7 1.54 12.66 8.34
CA ALA A 7 0.43 11.75 8.63
C ALA A 7 -0.34 11.30 7.37
N ALA A 8 -0.34 12.13 6.33
CA ALA A 8 -0.96 11.85 5.03
C ALA A 8 -0.25 10.74 4.22
N GLU A 9 0.97 10.35 4.60
CA GLU A 9 1.79 9.38 3.86
C GLU A 9 1.55 7.93 4.27
N CYS A 10 0.65 7.66 5.22
CA CYS A 10 0.60 6.35 5.84
C CYS A 10 0.21 5.21 4.88
N GLY A 11 -0.68 5.49 3.93
CA GLY A 11 -1.01 4.56 2.84
C GLY A 11 0.17 4.31 1.92
N LEU A 12 0.91 5.37 1.56
CA LEU A 12 2.07 5.28 0.68
C LEU A 12 3.23 4.50 1.33
N ALA A 13 3.53 4.79 2.60
CA ALA A 13 4.52 4.07 3.38
C ALA A 13 4.16 2.59 3.54
N SER A 14 2.87 2.27 3.72
CA SER A 14 2.40 0.88 3.80
C SER A 14 2.60 0.13 2.48
N ALA A 15 2.25 0.75 1.35
CA ALA A 15 2.50 0.18 0.02
C ALA A 15 4.00 -0.03 -0.24
N ALA A 16 4.83 0.95 0.12
CA ALA A 16 6.28 0.86 -0.01
C ALA A 16 6.87 -0.26 0.85
N MET A 17 6.41 -0.43 2.10
CA MET A 17 6.83 -1.55 2.96
C MET A 17 6.52 -2.91 2.34
N VAL A 18 5.33 -3.08 1.77
CA VAL A 18 4.93 -4.32 1.10
C VAL A 18 5.74 -4.53 -0.19
N GLY A 19 5.91 -3.50 -1.02
CA GLY A 19 6.74 -3.57 -2.23
C GLY A 19 8.19 -3.96 -1.93
N CYS A 20 8.80 -3.35 -0.91
CA CYS A 20 10.15 -3.72 -0.46
C CYS A 20 10.25 -5.15 0.04
N PHE A 21 9.22 -5.65 0.72
CA PHE A 21 9.16 -7.06 1.13
C PHE A 21 9.16 -8.01 -0.09
N HIS A 22 8.53 -7.61 -1.20
CA HIS A 22 8.51 -8.37 -2.45
C HIS A 22 9.73 -8.11 -3.36
N GLY A 23 10.74 -7.37 -2.89
CA GLY A 23 12.00 -7.14 -3.62
C GLY A 23 12.04 -5.88 -4.48
N HIS A 24 11.04 -5.00 -4.39
CA HIS A 24 11.10 -3.69 -5.04
C HIS A 24 11.96 -2.72 -4.24
N ASP A 25 12.94 -2.09 -4.89
CA ASP A 25 13.70 -1.00 -4.28
C ASP A 25 12.87 0.30 -4.37
N LEU A 26 12.23 0.66 -3.27
CA LEU A 26 11.31 1.78 -3.19
C LEU A 26 11.71 2.69 -2.03
N ASP A 27 11.74 4.00 -2.30
CA ASP A 27 11.86 5.01 -1.28
C ASP A 27 10.63 5.94 -1.27
N LEU A 28 10.33 6.46 -0.09
CA LEU A 28 9.22 7.40 0.12
C LEU A 28 9.36 8.69 -0.71
N PRO A 29 10.54 9.33 -0.83
CA PRO A 29 10.72 10.54 -1.63
C PRO A 29 10.34 10.36 -3.10
N SER A 30 10.79 9.28 -3.75
CA SER A 30 10.50 8.98 -5.16
C SER A 30 9.02 8.69 -5.38
N LEU A 31 8.40 8.00 -4.42
CA LEU A 31 6.96 7.75 -4.44
C LEU A 31 6.14 9.04 -4.24
N ARG A 32 6.57 9.96 -3.35
CA ARG A 32 5.92 11.26 -3.17
C ARG A 32 5.98 12.14 -4.42
N GLN A 33 7.07 12.08 -5.20
CA GLN A 33 7.14 12.83 -6.45
C GLN A 33 6.16 12.29 -7.51
N ARG A 34 5.87 10.99 -7.46
CA ARG A 34 4.97 10.31 -8.41
C ARG A 34 3.50 10.40 -7.99
N GLU A 35 3.25 10.49 -6.69
CA GLU A 35 1.91 10.55 -6.10
C GLU A 35 1.63 11.92 -5.49
N SER A 36 0.67 12.65 -6.05
CA SER A 36 0.15 13.88 -5.41
C SER A 36 -0.69 13.51 -4.18
N LEU A 37 -0.03 13.32 -3.04
CA LEU A 37 -0.70 13.15 -1.75
C LEU A 37 -1.36 14.47 -1.34
N SER A 38 -2.64 14.39 -0.99
CA SER A 38 -3.35 15.53 -0.42
C SER A 38 -3.17 15.55 1.11
N LEU A 39 -3.48 16.68 1.74
CA LEU A 39 -3.57 16.77 3.21
C LEU A 39 -4.59 15.78 3.83
N LYS A 40 -5.51 15.23 3.03
CA LYS A 40 -6.45 14.18 3.47
C LYS A 40 -5.87 12.77 3.39
N GLY A 41 -4.62 12.62 2.96
CA GLY A 41 -3.97 11.34 2.74
C GLY A 41 -4.31 10.71 1.40
N MET A 42 -4.16 9.38 1.36
CA MET A 42 -4.32 8.53 0.18
C MET A 42 -5.66 7.81 0.21
N THR A 43 -6.38 7.81 -0.92
CA THR A 43 -7.59 7.02 -1.11
C THR A 43 -7.27 5.56 -1.42
N LEU A 44 -8.23 4.65 -1.19
CA LEU A 44 -8.07 3.23 -1.55
C LEU A 44 -7.78 3.05 -3.05
N THR A 45 -8.40 3.85 -3.92
CA THR A 45 -8.16 3.84 -5.37
C THR A 45 -6.72 4.17 -5.72
N GLN A 46 -6.14 5.19 -5.07
CA GLN A 46 -4.73 5.55 -5.26
C GLN A 46 -3.81 4.44 -4.76
N LEU A 47 -4.13 3.81 -3.62
CA LEU A 47 -3.35 2.71 -3.07
C LEU A 47 -3.31 1.50 -4.02
N ILE A 48 -4.46 1.14 -4.61
CA ILE A 48 -4.57 0.09 -5.62
C ILE A 48 -3.75 0.44 -6.86
N ALA A 49 -3.81 1.69 -7.33
CA ALA A 49 -3.04 2.14 -8.49
C ALA A 49 -1.52 2.12 -8.24
N VAL A 50 -1.07 2.46 -7.03
CA VAL A 50 0.34 2.30 -6.63
C VAL A 50 0.74 0.84 -6.65
N ALA A 51 -0.03 -0.05 -6.00
CA ALA A 51 0.27 -1.47 -5.96
C ALA A 51 0.32 -2.10 -7.36
N GLY A 52 -0.59 -1.73 -8.27
CA GLY A 52 -0.55 -2.18 -9.66
C GLY A 52 0.70 -1.73 -10.42
N ARG A 53 1.25 -0.54 -10.14
CA ARG A 53 2.53 -0.08 -10.70
C ARG A 53 3.75 -0.77 -10.11
N LEU A 54 3.56 -1.48 -8.99
CA LEU A 54 4.56 -2.33 -8.38
C LEU A 54 4.36 -3.81 -8.78
N ASP A 55 3.58 -4.08 -9.83
CA ASP A 55 3.24 -5.44 -10.28
C ASP A 55 2.63 -6.33 -9.17
N LEU A 56 2.02 -5.71 -8.16
CA LEU A 56 1.31 -6.41 -7.09
C LEU A 56 -0.15 -6.62 -7.47
N ALA A 57 -0.61 -7.86 -7.35
CA ALA A 57 -2.03 -8.17 -7.42
C ALA A 57 -2.75 -7.62 -6.18
N THR A 58 -3.86 -6.89 -6.39
CA THR A 58 -4.66 -6.34 -5.30
C THR A 58 -6.09 -6.87 -5.33
N ARG A 59 -6.61 -7.20 -4.14
CA ARG A 59 -8.01 -7.59 -3.95
C ARG A 59 -8.58 -6.86 -2.75
N PRO A 60 -9.17 -5.66 -2.92
CA PRO A 60 -9.79 -4.94 -1.82
C PRO A 60 -11.00 -5.72 -1.31
N LEU A 61 -11.03 -6.00 -0.02
CA LEU A 61 -12.12 -6.74 0.63
C LEU A 61 -12.63 -5.93 1.83
N ARG A 62 -13.96 -5.87 1.96
CA ARG A 62 -14.59 -5.48 3.22
C ARG A 62 -14.87 -6.76 3.99
N VAL A 63 -14.37 -6.85 5.21
CA VAL A 63 -14.59 -7.99 6.10
C VAL A 63 -14.85 -7.47 7.51
N GLU A 64 -15.72 -8.19 8.23
CA GLU A 64 -15.90 -7.95 9.66
C GLU A 64 -14.71 -8.49 10.45
N MET A 65 -14.42 -7.90 11.60
CA MET A 65 -13.24 -8.23 12.41
C MET A 65 -13.18 -9.71 12.80
N GLU A 66 -14.33 -10.32 13.10
CA GLU A 66 -14.46 -11.75 13.42
C GLU A 66 -14.05 -12.69 12.27
N HIS A 67 -14.10 -12.20 11.02
CA HIS A 67 -13.78 -12.96 9.82
C HIS A 67 -12.33 -12.77 9.35
N LEU A 68 -11.56 -11.83 9.93
CA LEU A 68 -10.17 -11.57 9.52
C LEU A 68 -9.28 -12.81 9.61
N ARG A 69 -9.44 -13.63 10.66
CA ARG A 69 -8.66 -14.87 10.86
C ARG A 69 -8.95 -15.96 9.83
N HIS A 70 -10.05 -15.84 9.08
CA HIS A 70 -10.45 -16.77 8.05
C HIS A 70 -9.99 -16.33 6.66
N LEU A 71 -9.30 -15.19 6.56
CA LEU A 71 -8.67 -14.76 5.32
C LEU A 71 -7.45 -15.63 5.02
N SER A 72 -7.43 -16.20 3.83
CA SER A 72 -6.25 -16.85 3.29
C SER A 72 -5.16 -15.80 3.02
N ASN A 73 -3.98 -15.98 3.62
CA ASN A 73 -2.76 -15.28 3.19
C ASN A 73 -2.35 -15.76 1.79
N PRO A 74 -1.59 -14.95 1.03
CA PRO A 74 -1.80 -14.67 -0.39
C PRO A 74 -2.16 -15.90 -1.21
N VAL A 75 -3.29 -15.79 -1.92
CA VAL A 75 -3.74 -16.76 -2.92
C VAL A 75 -2.75 -16.70 -4.08
N HIS A 76 -1.78 -17.62 -4.08
CA HIS A 76 -1.13 -18.04 -5.31
C HIS A 76 -2.09 -19.04 -5.97
N SER A 77 -2.60 -18.69 -7.14
CA SER A 77 -3.26 -19.59 -8.08
C SER A 77 -2.67 -19.36 -9.45
#